data_AF-A0AAG5DB79-F1
#
_entry.id   AF-A0AAG5DB79-F1
#
_cell.length_a   1.000
_cell.length_b   1.000
_cell.length_c   1.000
_cell.angle_alpha   90.00
_cell.angle_beta   90.00
_cell.angle_gamma   90.00
#
_symmetry.space_group_name_H-M   'P 1'
#
loop_
_entity.id
_entity.type
_entity.pdbx_description
1 polymer ?
#
loop_
_entity_poly.entity_id
_entity_poly.type
_entity_poly.pdbx_seq_one_letter_code
_entity_poly.pdbx_strand_id
1 'polypeptide(L)'
;MAGYSLLPIVTIVLLVHSGQSVLHENSFDAIKGCLQFDNVPGYDDVQVYFPTSLFRNMERTPTSRVFRMGVVGKNDGHIRFGSSAFPYGDTVVEIVLSGWANTKSAGRLQ
;
A
#
# COMPACT_ATOMS: atom_id res chain seq x y z
N MET A 1 -43.42 -18.60 47.22
CA MET A 1 -42.79 -19.36 46.11
C MET A 1 -42.79 -18.49 44.86
N ALA A 2 -41.82 -18.73 43.96
CA ALA A 2 -41.44 -17.96 42.77
C ALA A 2 -40.44 -16.82 43.04
N GLY A 3 -39.17 -17.21 43.19
CA GLY A 3 -38.03 -16.31 43.00
C GLY A 3 -37.69 -16.22 41.51
N TYR A 4 -37.52 -15.00 41.01
CA TYR A 4 -36.99 -14.77 39.67
C TYR A 4 -35.55 -14.28 39.79
N SER A 5 -34.61 -15.19 39.50
CA SER A 5 -33.19 -14.91 39.40
C SER A 5 -32.95 -14.07 38.13
N LEU A 6 -32.59 -12.80 38.30
CA LEU A 6 -32.14 -11.95 37.20
C LEU A 6 -30.65 -12.25 36.94
N LEU A 7 -30.39 -13.22 36.07
CA LEU A 7 -29.06 -13.42 35.50
C LEU A 7 -28.69 -12.20 34.64
N PRO A 8 -27.51 -11.57 34.83
CA PRO A 8 -27.08 -10.49 33.95
C PRO A 8 -26.66 -11.07 32.60
N ILE A 9 -27.38 -10.70 31.54
CA ILE A 9 -27.01 -11.00 30.15
C ILE A 9 -25.82 -10.13 29.79
N VAL A 10 -24.60 -10.65 29.95
CA VAL A 10 -23.38 -10.01 29.45
C VAL A 10 -23.31 -10.24 27.95
N THR A 11 -23.67 -9.24 27.16
CA THR A 11 -23.49 -9.25 25.70
C THR A 11 -22.06 -8.84 25.38
N ILE A 12 -21.19 -9.80 25.10
CA ILE A 12 -19.84 -9.53 24.61
C ILE A 12 -19.94 -9.20 23.12
N VAL A 13 -19.85 -7.92 22.76
CA VAL A 13 -19.70 -7.48 21.37
C VAL A 13 -18.22 -7.56 21.01
N LEU A 14 -17.80 -8.68 20.41
CA LEU A 14 -16.50 -8.80 19.77
C LEU A 14 -16.54 -8.02 18.45
N LEU A 15 -16.07 -6.77 18.49
CA LEU A 15 -15.78 -6.00 17.28
C LEU A 15 -14.53 -6.58 16.63
N VAL A 16 -14.72 -7.61 15.80
CA VAL A 16 -13.68 -8.10 14.90
C VAL A 16 -13.51 -7.02 13.83
N HIS A 17 -12.52 -6.14 14.01
CA HIS A 17 -11.96 -5.39 12.90
C HIS A 17 -11.25 -6.40 12.00
N SER A 18 -12.01 -7.05 11.12
CA SER A 18 -11.42 -7.64 9.93
C SER A 18 -10.88 -6.46 9.13
N GLY A 19 -9.61 -6.12 9.32
CA GLY A 19 -8.86 -5.41 8.29
C GLY A 19 -9.09 -6.21 7.02
N GLN A 20 -9.93 -5.70 6.13
CA GLN A 20 -10.19 -6.33 4.87
C GLN A 20 -8.87 -6.25 4.11
N SER A 21 -8.04 -7.28 4.23
CA SER A 21 -7.11 -7.62 3.17
C SER A 21 -8.01 -7.93 1.99
N VAL A 22 -8.24 -6.93 1.13
CA VAL A 22 -8.97 -7.13 -0.10
C VAL A 22 -8.15 -8.15 -0.88
N LEU A 23 -8.59 -9.41 -0.87
CA LEU A 23 -8.03 -10.47 -1.70
C LEU A 23 -8.40 -10.11 -3.13
N HIS A 24 -7.63 -9.20 -3.73
CA HIS A 24 -7.68 -8.95 -5.15
C HIS A 24 -7.01 -10.15 -5.82
N GLU A 25 -7.82 -11.16 -6.18
CA GLU A 25 -7.37 -12.24 -7.05
C GLU A 25 -7.06 -11.67 -8.43
N ASN A 26 -5.81 -11.26 -8.62
CA ASN A 26 -5.29 -10.95 -9.94
C ASN A 26 -4.74 -12.27 -10.53
N SER A 27 -5.28 -12.73 -11.66
CA SER A 27 -4.86 -14.00 -12.28
C SER A 27 -3.43 -14.00 -12.83
N PHE A 28 -2.67 -12.91 -12.63
CA PHE A 28 -1.23 -12.93 -12.79
C PHE A 28 -0.63 -13.80 -11.68
N ASP A 29 -0.42 -15.08 -11.98
CA ASP A 29 0.26 -16.09 -11.15
C ASP A 29 1.62 -15.58 -10.56
N ALA A 30 2.19 -14.53 -11.17
CA ALA A 30 3.40 -13.85 -10.75
C ALA A 30 3.31 -13.01 -9.46
N ILE A 31 2.13 -12.74 -8.89
CA ILE A 31 2.00 -11.90 -7.67
C ILE A 31 1.81 -12.71 -6.37
N LYS A 32 1.66 -14.03 -6.46
CA LYS A 32 1.41 -14.88 -5.28
C LYS A 32 2.62 -14.84 -4.34
N GLY A 33 2.42 -14.31 -3.14
CA GLY A 33 3.49 -14.12 -2.14
C GLY A 33 4.25 -12.79 -2.23
N CYS A 34 3.93 -11.94 -3.20
CA CYS A 34 4.43 -10.56 -3.23
C CYS A 34 3.74 -9.69 -2.17
N LEU A 35 4.44 -8.66 -1.69
CA LEU A 35 3.81 -7.59 -0.91
C LEU A 35 2.86 -6.84 -1.84
N GLN A 36 1.58 -6.77 -1.48
CA GLN A 36 0.55 -6.05 -2.20
C GLN A 36 0.16 -4.82 -1.41
N PHE A 37 -0.03 -3.71 -2.11
CA PHE A 37 -0.49 -2.44 -1.55
C PHE A 37 -1.65 -1.96 -2.42
N ASP A 38 -2.83 -1.93 -1.84
CA ASP A 38 -4.10 -1.56 -2.47
C ASP A 38 -4.67 -0.24 -1.95
N ASN A 39 -4.09 0.30 -0.88
CA ASN A 39 -4.46 1.61 -0.37
C ASN A 39 -3.96 2.72 -1.31
N VAL A 40 -4.91 3.40 -1.96
CA VAL A 40 -4.66 4.56 -2.83
C VAL A 40 -5.21 5.80 -2.14
N PRO A 41 -4.42 6.47 -1.28
CA PRO A 41 -4.83 7.73 -0.67
C PRO A 41 -5.05 8.81 -1.76
N GLY A 42 -5.91 9.78 -1.48
CA GLY A 42 -6.16 10.91 -2.37
C GLY A 42 -4.91 11.75 -2.61
N TYR A 43 -4.99 12.66 -3.58
CA TYR A 43 -3.85 13.52 -3.96
C TYR A 43 -3.31 14.35 -2.80
N ASP A 44 -4.22 14.93 -2.00
CA ASP A 44 -3.90 15.77 -0.83
C ASP A 44 -3.74 14.96 0.48
N ASP A 45 -3.97 13.64 0.42
CA ASP A 45 -3.88 12.79 1.61
C ASP A 45 -2.42 12.43 1.92
N VAL A 46 -2.19 12.11 3.21
CA VAL A 46 -0.88 11.64 3.69
C VAL A 46 -0.51 10.35 2.97
N GLN A 47 0.57 10.41 2.21
CA GLN A 47 1.12 9.27 1.48
C GLN A 47 1.88 8.36 2.44
N VAL A 48 1.67 7.05 2.31
CA VAL A 48 2.41 6.05 3.10
C VAL A 48 3.65 5.62 2.33
N TYR A 49 4.83 5.90 2.88
CA TYR A 49 6.10 5.47 2.32
C TYR A 49 6.56 4.15 2.95
N PHE A 50 6.92 3.19 2.11
CA PHE A 50 7.46 1.90 2.55
C PHE A 50 8.98 1.90 2.48
N PRO A 51 9.68 1.61 3.58
CA PRO A 51 11.13 1.51 3.54
C PRO A 51 11.54 0.29 2.71
N THR A 52 12.39 0.51 1.71
CA THR A 52 12.89 -0.55 0.82
C THR A 52 13.64 -1.65 1.55
N SER A 53 14.07 -1.43 2.80
CA SER A 53 14.64 -2.46 3.67
C SER A 53 13.70 -3.61 4.00
N LEU A 54 12.38 -3.41 3.90
CA LEU A 54 11.37 -4.43 4.16
C LEU A 54 11.09 -5.33 2.95
N PHE A 55 11.68 -5.03 1.78
CA PHE A 55 11.40 -5.78 0.57
C PHE A 55 12.19 -7.10 0.57
N ARG A 56 11.47 -8.22 0.54
CA ARG A 56 12.06 -9.58 0.67
C ARG A 56 12.92 -9.99 -0.52
N ASN A 57 12.56 -9.55 -1.73
CA ASN A 57 13.18 -9.97 -3.00
C ASN A 57 13.90 -8.82 -3.70
N MET A 58 14.57 -7.95 -2.94
CA MET A 58 15.32 -6.82 -3.49
C MET A 58 16.79 -7.22 -3.66
N GLU A 59 17.27 -7.15 -4.89
CA GLU A 59 18.69 -7.26 -5.18
C GLU A 59 19.40 -5.99 -4.74
N ARG A 60 20.61 -6.14 -4.20
CA ARG A 60 21.45 -5.04 -3.75
C ARG A 60 22.82 -5.16 -4.40
N THR A 61 23.23 -4.11 -5.07
CA THR A 61 24.62 -3.94 -5.52
C THR A 61 25.32 -2.93 -4.59
N PRO A 62 26.64 -2.71 -4.72
CA PRO A 62 27.33 -1.69 -3.93
C PRO A 62 26.77 -0.27 -4.13
N THR A 63 26.12 0.01 -5.26
CA THR A 63 25.66 1.36 -5.64
C THR A 63 24.16 1.45 -5.94
N SER A 64 23.45 0.33 -5.98
CA SER A 64 22.04 0.31 -6.39
C SER A 64 21.22 -0.71 -5.62
N ARG A 65 19.91 -0.48 -5.61
CA ARG A 65 18.90 -1.44 -5.18
C ARG A 65 18.00 -1.72 -6.37
N VAL A 66 17.79 -2.99 -6.68
CA VAL A 66 16.98 -3.42 -7.82
C VAL A 66 15.83 -4.26 -7.30
N PHE A 67 14.62 -3.89 -7.67
CA PHE A 67 13.42 -4.64 -7.34
C PHE A 67 12.48 -4.61 -8.54
N ARG A 68 11.62 -5.63 -8.62
CA ARG A 68 10.59 -5.73 -9.64
C ARG A 68 9.24 -5.54 -8.97
N MET A 69 8.40 -4.68 -9.55
CA MET A 69 7.05 -4.42 -9.06
C MET A 69 6.06 -4.47 -10.23
N GLY A 70 4.81 -4.82 -9.92
CA GLY A 70 3.67 -4.62 -10.81
C GLY A 70 2.84 -3.44 -10.30
N VAL A 71 2.25 -2.68 -11.21
CA VAL A 71 1.32 -1.59 -10.89
C VAL A 71 0.02 -1.90 -11.61
N VAL A 72 -1.08 -1.94 -10.86
CA VAL A 72 -2.43 -2.05 -11.42
C VAL A 72 -3.18 -0.79 -11.01
N GLY A 73 -3.59 0.00 -12.00
CA GLY A 73 -4.30 1.25 -11.78
C GLY A 73 -5.28 1.51 -12.93
N LYS A 74 -6.30 2.33 -12.66
CA LYS A 74 -7.32 2.69 -13.66
C LYS A 74 -6.79 3.66 -14.73
N ASN A 75 -5.85 4.51 -14.35
CA ASN A 75 -5.20 5.52 -15.20
C ASN A 75 -3.67 5.44 -14.98
N ASP A 76 -3.09 6.51 -14.45
CA ASP A 76 -1.65 6.71 -14.33
C ASP A 76 -1.10 6.03 -13.06
N GLY A 77 0.10 5.44 -13.17
CA GLY A 77 0.81 4.84 -12.05
C GLY A 77 1.89 5.77 -11.52
N HIS A 78 1.76 6.25 -10.28
CA HIS A 78 2.76 7.12 -9.65
C HIS A 78 3.61 6.33 -8.65
N ILE A 79 4.93 6.39 -8.82
CA ILE A 79 5.90 5.74 -7.93
C ILE A 79 6.83 6.83 -7.39
N ARG A 80 6.80 7.06 -6.07
CA ARG A 80 7.62 8.08 -5.41
C ARG A 80 8.71 7.47 -4.55
N PHE A 81 9.90 8.04 -4.63
CA PHE A 81 11.06 7.69 -3.82
C PHE A 81 11.47 8.89 -2.97
N GLY A 82 11.51 8.68 -1.65
CA GLY A 82 12.03 9.63 -0.68
C GLY A 82 13.18 9.03 0.12
N SER A 83 13.99 9.89 0.73
CA SER A 83 15.06 9.49 1.66
C SER A 83 14.51 9.14 3.06
N SER A 84 13.29 9.56 3.39
CA SER A 84 12.62 9.35 4.67
C SER A 84 11.18 8.87 4.47
N ALA A 85 10.55 8.37 5.56
CA ALA A 85 9.14 8.00 5.55
C ALA A 85 8.19 9.21 5.60
N PHE A 86 8.73 10.41 5.84
CA PHE A 86 8.00 11.66 5.97
C PHE A 86 8.74 12.76 5.19
N PRO A 87 8.78 12.69 3.85
CA PRO A 87 9.63 13.58 3.04
C PRO A 87 9.03 15.00 2.89
N TYR A 88 8.27 15.48 3.87
CA TYR A 88 7.66 16.81 3.82
C TYR A 88 8.75 17.89 3.87
N GLY A 89 8.86 18.68 2.80
CA GLY A 89 9.90 19.69 2.63
C GLY A 89 11.22 19.15 2.05
N ASP A 90 11.31 17.85 1.79
CA ASP A 90 12.44 17.22 1.11
C ASP A 90 12.13 16.98 -0.38
N THR A 91 13.19 16.87 -1.20
CA THR A 91 13.04 16.47 -2.60
C THR A 91 12.71 14.99 -2.70
N VAL A 92 11.67 14.66 -3.46
CA VAL A 92 11.32 13.29 -3.84
C VAL A 92 11.49 13.08 -5.35
N VAL A 93 11.85 11.86 -5.74
CA VAL A 93 11.88 11.45 -7.15
C VAL A 93 10.58 10.74 -7.46
N GLU A 94 9.84 11.22 -8.46
CA GLU A 94 8.61 10.60 -8.93
C GLU A 94 8.80 10.01 -10.33
N ILE A 95 8.37 8.76 -10.51
CA ILE A 95 8.19 8.11 -11.81
C ILE A 95 6.70 7.98 -12.06
N VAL A 96 6.24 8.54 -13.18
CA VAL A 96 4.86 8.46 -13.66
C VAL A 96 4.82 7.48 -14.82
N LEU A 97 4.19 6.33 -14.64
CA LEU A 97 3.93 5.34 -15.67
C LEU A 97 2.65 5.70 -16.41
N SER A 98 2.70 5.71 -17.74
CA SER A 98 1.54 5.99 -18.59
C SER A 98 0.92 7.37 -18.30
N GLY A 99 1.72 8.40 -18.07
CA GLY A 99 1.23 9.77 -17.90
C GLY A 99 0.58 10.36 -19.16
N TRP A 100 -0.02 11.54 -19.01
CA TRP A 100 -0.71 12.28 -20.07
C TRP A 100 -1.80 11.44 -20.77
N ALA A 101 -2.80 11.00 -20.01
CA ALA A 101 -3.91 10.18 -20.50
C ALA A 101 -3.42 8.87 -21.14
N ASN A 102 -2.50 8.17 -20.47
CA ASN A 102 -1.95 6.90 -20.92
C ASN A 102 -1.11 6.94 -22.21
N THR A 103 -0.55 8.11 -22.56
CA THR A 103 0.23 8.26 -23.80
C THR A 103 1.73 8.27 -23.58
N LYS A 104 2.22 8.67 -22.39
CA LYS A 104 3.66 8.78 -22.15
C LYS A 104 4.06 8.83 -20.67
N SER A 105 5.06 8.03 -20.31
CA SER A 105 5.69 8.05 -18.98
C SER A 105 6.62 9.25 -18.77
N ALA A 106 6.81 9.68 -17.52
CA ALA A 106 7.67 10.80 -17.15
C ALA A 106 8.44 10.54 -15.84
N GLY A 107 9.60 11.18 -15.68
CA GLY A 107 10.32 11.27 -14.40
C GLY A 107 10.34 12.73 -13.93
N ARG A 108 10.18 12.96 -12.62
CA ARG A 108 10.08 14.30 -12.02
C ARG A 108 10.82 14.36 -10.70
N LEU A 109 11.31 15.55 -10.37
CA LEU A 109 11.71 15.92 -9.01
C LEU A 109 10.58 16.78 -8.44
N GLN A 110 10.11 16.45 -7.24
CA GLN A 110 9.07 17.17 -6.51
C GLN A 110 9.59 17.62 -5.16
#